data_AF-A0A2W0CGT5-F1
#
_entry.id   AF-A0A2W0CGT5-F1
#
_cell.length_a   1.000
_cell.length_b   1.000
_cell.length_c   1.000
_cell.angle_alpha   90.00
_cell.angle_beta   90.00
_cell.angle_gamma   90.00
#
_symmetry.space_group_name_H-M   'P 1'
#
loop_
_entity.id
_entity.type
_entity.pdbx_description
1 polymer ?
#
loop_
_entity_poly.entity_id
_entity_poly.type
_entity_poly.pdbx_seq_one_letter_code
_entity_poly.pdbx_strand_id
1 'polypeptide(L)'
;MSTEEYIQDILQAIIEKLQIIVNDRSKQSFGSLEYLLNHMIEYRNRKQYMSNEWHINTPRWLGEYGNTPEEEEVCSDIHRLQLYIAEKLKGGWGK
;
A
#
# COMPACT_ATOMS: atom_id res chain seq x y z
N MET A 1 -13.83 2.52 -15.80
CA MET A 1 -12.68 1.93 -15.10
C MET A 1 -13.15 0.69 -14.37
N SER A 2 -12.46 -0.43 -14.56
CA SER A 2 -12.71 -1.70 -13.87
C SER A 2 -12.22 -1.63 -12.42
N THR A 3 -12.69 -2.56 -11.57
CA THR A 3 -12.19 -2.69 -10.19
C THR A 3 -10.68 -2.88 -10.16
N GLU A 4 -10.12 -3.63 -11.11
CA GLU A 4 -8.68 -3.86 -11.21
C GLU A 4 -7.91 -2.58 -11.55
N GLU A 5 -8.36 -1.83 -12.56
CA GLU A 5 -7.75 -0.57 -12.96
C GLU A 5 -7.75 0.43 -11.80
N TYR A 6 -8.87 0.53 -11.06
CA TYR A 6 -8.95 1.42 -9.90
C TYR A 6 -7.98 1.02 -8.77
N ILE A 7 -7.81 -0.28 -8.52
CA ILE A 7 -6.83 -0.76 -7.52
C ILE A 7 -5.41 -0.44 -7.99
N GLN A 8 -5.11 -0.64 -9.28
CA GLN A 8 -3.80 -0.31 -9.86
C GLN A 8 -3.49 1.20 -9.72
N ASP A 9 -4.46 2.06 -9.98
CA ASP A 9 -4.32 3.51 -9.84
C ASP A 9 -4.04 3.92 -8.38
N ILE A 10 -4.78 3.35 -7.40
CA ILE A 10 -4.51 3.61 -5.98
C ILE A 10 -3.12 3.10 -5.57
N LEU A 11 -2.75 1.89 -5.99
CA LEU A 11 -1.43 1.33 -5.71
C LEU A 11 -0.32 2.21 -6.28
N GLN A 12 -0.48 2.70 -7.51
CA GLN A 12 0.44 3.64 -8.14
C GLN A 12 0.54 4.94 -7.33
N ALA A 13 -0.57 5.53 -6.91
CA ALA A 13 -0.57 6.74 -6.09
C ALA A 13 0.14 6.55 -4.74
N ILE A 14 -0.08 5.42 -4.05
CA ILE A 14 0.62 5.10 -2.80
C ILE A 14 2.13 4.94 -3.05
N ILE A 15 2.52 4.26 -4.12
CA ILE A 15 3.92 4.06 -4.50
C ILE A 15 4.60 5.41 -4.78
N GLU A 16 3.94 6.32 -5.49
CA GLU A 16 4.46 7.66 -5.77
C GLU A 16 4.67 8.47 -4.49
N LYS A 17 3.70 8.43 -3.56
CA LYS A 17 3.85 9.07 -2.23
C LYS A 17 5.05 8.51 -1.47
N LEU A 18 5.18 7.19 -1.41
CA LEU A 18 6.32 6.52 -0.76
C LEU A 18 7.65 6.91 -1.41
N GLN A 19 7.73 6.99 -2.74
CA GLN A 19 8.93 7.42 -3.46
C GLN A 19 9.32 8.86 -3.10
N ILE A 20 8.35 9.77 -2.99
CA ILE A 20 8.61 11.16 -2.59
C ILE A 20 9.21 11.20 -1.19
N ILE A 21 8.61 10.48 -0.23
CA ILE A 21 9.07 10.44 1.17
C ILE A 21 10.48 9.82 1.25
N VAL A 22 10.71 8.70 0.58
CA VAL A 22 12.01 8.00 0.56
C VAL A 22 13.11 8.86 -0.08
N ASN A 23 12.80 9.59 -1.15
CA ASN A 23 13.77 10.43 -1.85
C ASN A 23 14.06 11.77 -1.16
N ASP A 24 13.25 12.15 -0.17
CA ASP A 24 13.46 13.37 0.61
C ASP A 24 14.65 13.19 1.58
N ARG A 25 15.84 13.55 1.09
CA ARG A 25 17.10 13.49 1.86
C ARG A 25 17.16 14.48 3.03
N SER A 26 16.20 15.40 3.16
CA SER A 26 16.10 16.29 4.32
C SER A 26 15.46 15.59 5.53
N LYS A 27 14.75 14.48 5.28
CA LYS A 27 14.15 13.63 6.31
C LYS A 27 15.02 12.39 6.50
N GLN A 28 15.22 11.98 7.74
CA GLN A 28 15.96 10.75 8.04
C GLN A 28 15.03 9.57 7.72
N SER A 29 15.06 9.10 6.47
CA SER A 29 14.32 7.91 6.05
C SER A 29 14.95 6.69 6.71
N PHE A 30 14.19 5.97 7.52
CA PHE A 30 14.62 4.70 8.10
C PHE A 30 14.37 3.60 7.06
N GLY A 31 15.28 2.63 6.94
CA GLY A 31 15.26 1.59 5.89
C GLY A 31 13.96 0.76 5.81
N SER A 32 13.03 0.94 6.74
CA SER A 32 11.66 0.43 6.73
C SER A 32 10.81 0.99 5.56
N LEU A 33 10.95 2.26 5.18
CA LEU A 33 10.16 2.85 4.09
C LEU A 33 10.63 2.41 2.70
N GLU A 34 11.95 2.27 2.50
CA GLU A 34 12.50 1.69 1.28
C GLU A 34 12.07 0.23 1.12
N TYR A 35 12.06 -0.53 2.23
CA TYR A 35 11.53 -1.88 2.25
C TYR A 35 10.04 -1.90 1.88
N LEU A 36 9.21 -1.06 2.50
CA LEU A 36 7.78 -0.95 2.20
C LEU A 36 7.53 -0.60 0.73
N LEU A 37 8.25 0.38 0.19
CA LEU A 37 8.15 0.79 -1.21
C LEU A 37 8.39 -0.38 -2.17
N ASN A 38 9.48 -1.12 -1.97
CA ASN A 38 9.81 -2.28 -2.81
C ASN A 38 8.71 -3.34 -2.76
N HIS A 39 8.15 -3.60 -1.57
CA HIS A 39 7.06 -4.58 -1.42
C HIS A 39 5.75 -4.10 -2.04
N MET A 40 5.42 -2.81 -1.95
CA MET A 40 4.25 -2.24 -2.62
C MET A 40 4.35 -2.35 -4.15
N ILE A 41 5.54 -2.07 -4.71
CA ILE A 41 5.83 -2.26 -6.14
C ILE A 41 5.64 -3.72 -6.53
N GLU A 42 6.20 -4.66 -5.77
CA GLU A 42 6.06 -6.09 -6.03
C GLU A 42 4.60 -6.55 -5.95
N TYR A 43 3.88 -6.14 -4.90
CA TYR A 43 2.47 -6.46 -4.68
C TYR A 43 1.60 -6.04 -5.86
N ARG A 44 1.82 -4.83 -6.38
CA ARG A 44 1.15 -4.31 -7.58
C ARG A 44 1.54 -5.09 -8.84
N ASN A 45 2.83 -5.24 -9.10
CA ASN A 45 3.35 -5.84 -10.33
C ASN A 45 2.95 -7.32 -10.46
N ARG A 46 2.94 -8.05 -9.33
CA ARG A 46 2.51 -9.46 -9.26
C ARG A 46 1.00 -9.61 -9.13
N LYS A 47 0.25 -8.50 -9.08
CA LYS A 47 -1.20 -8.48 -8.88
C LYS A 47 -1.64 -9.31 -7.65
N GLN A 48 -0.88 -9.26 -6.57
CA GLN A 48 -1.15 -10.05 -5.37
C GLN A 48 -2.50 -9.72 -4.74
N TYR A 49 -3.05 -8.53 -4.99
CA TYR A 49 -4.41 -8.13 -4.63
C TYR A 49 -5.52 -9.01 -5.25
N MET A 50 -5.24 -9.71 -6.35
CA MET A 50 -6.18 -10.65 -6.97
C MET A 50 -6.15 -12.03 -6.32
N SER A 51 -5.07 -12.38 -5.61
CA SER A 51 -4.95 -13.69 -4.96
C SER A 51 -5.95 -13.88 -3.81
N ASN A 52 -6.15 -15.13 -3.38
CA ASN A 52 -6.93 -15.41 -2.16
C ASN A 52 -6.19 -14.95 -0.89
N GLU A 53 -4.86 -14.93 -0.94
CA GLU A 53 -3.96 -14.51 0.13
C GLU A 53 -3.62 -13.01 0.05
N TRP A 54 -4.44 -12.21 -0.65
CA TRP A 54 -4.19 -10.80 -0.92
C TRP A 54 -3.88 -10.00 0.35
N HIS A 55 -4.54 -10.32 1.46
CA HIS A 55 -4.43 -9.65 2.75
C HIS A 55 -3.19 -10.07 3.55
N ILE A 56 -2.64 -11.26 3.27
CA ILE A 56 -1.37 -11.76 3.84
C ILE A 56 -0.22 -11.09 3.11
N ASN A 57 -0.32 -11.02 1.79
CA ASN A 57 0.71 -10.43 0.92
C ASN A 57 0.66 -8.90 0.89
N THR A 58 -0.42 -8.27 1.37
CA THR A 58 -0.44 -6.81 1.48
C THR A 58 0.67 -6.40 2.43
N PRO A 59 1.58 -5.49 2.05
CA PRO A 59 2.66 -5.07 2.93
C PRO A 59 2.09 -4.52 4.25
N ARG A 60 2.33 -5.25 5.34
CA ARG A 60 1.90 -4.87 6.69
C ARG A 60 3.11 -4.48 7.51
N TRP A 61 3.68 -3.32 7.22
CA TRP A 61 4.69 -2.73 8.09
C TRP A 61 4.71 -1.20 7.95
N LEU A 62 3.80 -0.56 8.66
CA LEU A 62 3.93 0.83 9.12
C LEU A 62 3.92 0.89 10.67
N GLY A 63 4.08 -0.27 11.34
CA GLY A 63 3.98 -0.37 12.80
C GLY A 63 5.02 0.42 13.58
N GLU A 64 6.02 0.98 12.91
CA GLU A 64 6.97 1.95 13.49
C GLU A 64 6.78 3.39 12.97
N TYR A 65 5.87 3.66 12.02
CA TYR A 65 5.72 4.96 11.35
C TYR A 65 4.25 5.36 11.13
N GLY A 66 3.79 6.19 12.07
CA GLY A 66 2.99 7.40 11.84
C GLY A 66 3.73 8.52 12.58
N ASN A 67 5.02 8.71 12.28
CA ASN A 67 5.85 9.70 12.97
C ASN A 67 5.81 11.06 12.26
N THR A 68 5.29 11.06 11.03
CA THR A 68 5.04 12.26 10.22
C THR A 68 3.64 12.21 9.60
N PRO A 69 3.01 13.36 9.33
CA PRO A 69 1.70 13.41 8.69
C PRO A 69 1.65 12.69 7.33
N GLU A 70 2.75 12.69 6.58
CA GLU A 70 2.81 12.04 5.27
C GLU A 70 2.77 10.51 5.36
N GLU A 71 3.40 9.93 6.38
CA GLU A 71 3.34 8.48 6.66
C GLU A 71 1.96 8.05 7.16
N GLU A 72 1.31 8.89 7.98
CA GLU A 72 -0.08 8.65 8.42
C GLU A 72 -1.05 8.64 7.24
N GLU A 73 -0.86 9.52 6.27
CA GLU A 73 -1.66 9.56 5.04
C GLU A 73 -1.47 8.27 4.22
N VAL A 74 -0.22 7.83 4.03
CA VAL A 74 0.09 6.56 3.35
C VAL A 74 -0.56 5.38 4.06
N CYS A 75 -0.51 5.34 5.40
CA CYS A 75 -1.17 4.32 6.20
C CYS A 75 -2.68 4.29 5.96
N SER A 76 -3.30 5.47 5.99
CA SER A 76 -4.73 5.64 5.74
C SER A 76 -5.13 5.14 4.34
N ASP A 77 -4.33 5.45 3.32
CA ASP A 77 -4.58 5.04 1.95
C ASP A 77 -4.44 3.54 1.73
N ILE A 78 -3.42 2.91 2.35
CA ILE A 78 -3.27 1.44 2.34
C ILE A 78 -4.50 0.80 2.99
N HIS A 79 -4.95 1.32 4.13
CA HIS A 79 -6.13 0.78 4.81
C HIS A 79 -7.40 0.91 3.96
N ARG A 80 -7.63 2.07 3.33
CA ARG A 80 -8.75 2.29 2.40
C ARG A 80 -8.69 1.33 1.22
N LEU A 81 -7.51 1.10 0.65
CA LEU A 81 -7.31 0.13 -0.44
C LEU A 81 -7.69 -1.29 0.00
N GLN A 82 -7.25 -1.71 1.19
CA GLN A 82 -7.58 -3.04 1.72
C GLN A 82 -9.09 -3.22 1.92
N LEU A 83 -9.78 -2.22 2.49
CA LEU A 83 -11.24 -2.22 2.62
C LEU A 83 -11.92 -2.35 1.26
N TYR A 84 -11.46 -1.57 0.28
CA TYR A 84 -12.01 -1.60 -1.07
C TYR A 84 -11.82 -2.98 -1.75
N ILE A 85 -10.62 -3.57 -1.66
CA ILE A 85 -10.34 -4.91 -2.20
C ILE A 85 -11.25 -5.95 -1.54
N ALA A 86 -11.36 -5.91 -0.21
CA ALA A 86 -12.23 -6.82 0.53
C ALA A 86 -13.67 -6.72 0.05
N GLU A 87 -14.22 -5.52 -0.03
CA GLU A 87 -15.61 -5.27 -0.42
C GLU A 87 -15.88 -5.66 -1.88
N LYS A 88 -15.03 -5.20 -2.82
CA LYS A 88 -15.33 -5.31 -4.25
C LYS A 88 -14.84 -6.58 -4.92
N LEU A 89 -13.77 -7.20 -4.42
CA LEU A 89 -13.20 -8.41 -5.01
C LEU A 89 -13.46 -9.67 -4.21
N LYS A 90 -13.67 -9.57 -2.89
CA LYS A 90 -13.65 -10.72 -1.98
C LYS A 90 -14.94 -10.93 -1.20
N GLY A 91 -15.93 -10.04 -1.38
CA GLY A 91 -17.23 -10.14 -0.74
C GLY A 91 -17.22 -9.82 0.76
N GLY A 92 -16.23 -9.06 1.22
CA GLY A 92 -16.05 -8.63 2.61
C GLY A 92 -14.77 -9.18 3.27
N TRP A 93 -14.54 -8.77 4.52
CA TRP A 93 -13.52 -9.36 5.38
C TRP A 93 -14.06 -10.65 6.01
N GLY A 94 -13.69 -11.80 5.44
CA GLY A 94 -14.07 -13.11 5.96
C GLY A 94 -15.40 -13.63 5.43
N LYS A 95 -15.30 -14.70 4.63
CA LYS A 95 -16.27 -15.79 4.63
C LYS A 95 -15.51 -17.06 5.03
#